data_AF-A0A540MZV9-F1
#
_entry.id   AF-A0A540MZV9-F1
#
_cell.length_a   1.000
_cell.length_b   1.000
_cell.length_c   1.000
_cell.angle_alpha   90.00
_cell.angle_beta   90.00
_cell.angle_gamma   90.00
#
_symmetry.space_group_name_H-M   'P 1'
#
loop_
_entity.id
_entity.type
_entity.pdbx_description
1 polymer ?
#
loop_
_entity_poly.entity_id
_entity_poly.type
_entity_poly.pdbx_seq_one_letter_code
_entity_poly.pdbx_strand_id
1 'polypeptide(L)'
;METFTNSVTRLSSPQLLFLTLIVLLTSQPCAAAAQAELPRGFKATPDPSIQTFQPLLTDPTVNFSLGFLRVNKTQLALALIHVLSSDPLWLANPAQLARWSDRTTLLFNGSLVLSDP
;
A
#
# COMPACT_ATOMS: atom_id res chain seq x y z
N MET A 1 -34.53 -0.42 51.67
CA MET A 1 -33.63 -1.42 51.04
C MET A 1 -34.06 -1.46 49.59
N GLU A 2 -33.47 -0.57 48.78
CA GLU A 2 -33.90 -0.29 47.40
C GLU A 2 -33.36 -1.37 46.47
N THR A 3 -34.24 -2.13 45.83
CA THR A 3 -33.90 -3.15 44.84
C THR A 3 -33.67 -2.50 43.47
N PHE A 4 -32.40 -2.32 43.09
CA PHE A 4 -32.03 -1.97 41.72
C PHE A 4 -32.21 -3.17 40.80
N THR A 5 -33.27 -3.16 39.98
CA THR A 5 -33.45 -4.15 38.92
C THR A 5 -32.66 -3.75 37.69
N ASN A 6 -31.65 -4.56 37.35
CA ASN A 6 -30.90 -4.42 36.11
C ASN A 6 -31.83 -4.74 34.92
N SER A 7 -32.20 -3.73 34.14
CA SER A 7 -32.89 -3.92 32.85
C SER A 7 -31.90 -4.49 31.84
N VAL A 8 -31.96 -5.80 31.61
CA VAL A 8 -31.25 -6.45 30.51
C VAL A 8 -32.01 -6.17 29.23
N THR A 9 -31.51 -5.24 28.41
CA THR A 9 -32.07 -4.96 27.08
C THR A 9 -31.86 -6.17 26.18
N ARG A 10 -32.90 -7.01 25.99
CA ARG A 10 -32.86 -8.10 25.01
C ARG A 10 -32.88 -7.51 23.61
N LEU A 11 -31.75 -7.62 22.91
CA LEU A 11 -31.67 -7.22 21.51
C LEU A 11 -32.55 -8.16 20.66
N SER A 12 -33.41 -7.59 19.84
CA SER A 12 -34.26 -8.35 18.93
C SER A 12 -33.48 -8.82 17.69
N SER A 13 -33.90 -9.95 17.09
CA SER A 13 -33.28 -10.53 15.89
C SER A 13 -32.95 -9.52 14.77
N PRO A 14 -33.85 -8.59 14.36
CA PRO A 14 -33.52 -7.63 13.31
C PRO A 14 -32.45 -6.61 13.72
N GLN A 15 -32.35 -6.26 15.01
CA GLN A 15 -31.30 -5.36 15.51
C GLN A 15 -29.94 -6.05 15.50
N LEU A 16 -29.91 -7.35 15.76
CA LEU A 16 -28.69 -8.16 15.67
C LEU A 16 -28.20 -8.23 14.22
N LEU A 17 -29.11 -8.48 13.27
CA LEU A 17 -28.80 -8.51 11.84
C LEU A 17 -28.27 -7.15 11.35
N PHE A 18 -28.90 -6.06 11.78
CA PHE A 18 -28.48 -4.71 11.43
C PHE A 18 -27.07 -4.39 11.96
N LEU A 19 -26.77 -4.77 13.21
CA LEU A 19 -25.42 -4.62 13.77
C LEU A 19 -24.38 -5.48 13.05
N THR A 20 -24.70 -6.74 12.72
CA THR A 20 -23.79 -7.58 11.94
C THR A 20 -23.53 -7.03 10.55
N LEU A 21 -24.54 -6.43 9.91
CA LEU A 21 -24.39 -5.79 8.61
C LEU A 21 -23.49 -4.55 8.71
N ILE A 22 -23.68 -3.71 9.74
CA ILE A 22 -22.82 -2.55 10.00
C ILE A 22 -21.38 -2.98 10.25
N VAL A 23 -21.16 -4.01 11.07
CA VAL A 23 -19.80 -4.53 11.34
C VAL A 23 -19.17 -5.07 10.06
N LEU A 24 -19.91 -5.79 9.22
CA LEU A 24 -19.39 -6.29 7.94
C LEU A 24 -19.07 -5.18 6.93
N LEU A 25 -19.88 -4.11 6.91
CA LEU A 25 -19.67 -2.96 6.03
C LEU A 25 -18.52 -2.06 6.51
N THR A 26 -18.21 -2.06 7.80
CA THR A 26 -17.15 -1.23 8.41
C THR A 26 -15.86 -2.00 8.68
N SER A 27 -15.89 -3.33 8.65
CA SER A 27 -14.68 -4.15 8.74
C SER A 27 -13.87 -4.01 7.44
N GLN A 28 -12.99 -3.02 7.41
CA GLN A 28 -11.95 -2.98 6.39
C GLN A 28 -11.04 -4.20 6.59
N PRO A 29 -10.75 -4.99 5.54
CA PRO A 29 -9.72 -6.00 5.63
C PRO A 29 -8.40 -5.31 5.95
N CYS A 30 -7.86 -5.58 7.14
CA CYS A 30 -6.53 -5.12 7.52
C CYS A 30 -5.53 -5.83 6.61
N ALA A 31 -4.99 -5.11 5.62
CA ALA A 31 -3.96 -5.61 4.72
C ALA A 31 -2.62 -5.74 5.47
N ALA A 32 -2.53 -6.76 6.33
CA ALA A 32 -1.35 -7.03 7.15
C ALA A 32 -0.15 -7.60 6.35
N ALA A 33 -0.30 -7.83 5.04
CA ALA A 33 0.74 -8.44 4.22
C ALA A 33 1.96 -7.53 4.00
N ALA A 34 1.77 -6.20 3.92
CA ALA A 34 2.85 -5.26 3.60
C ALA A 34 3.92 -5.12 4.71
N GLN A 35 3.58 -5.45 5.96
CA GLN A 35 4.48 -5.25 7.10
C GLN A 35 5.48 -6.39 7.32
N ALA A 36 5.22 -7.59 6.78
CA ALA A 36 6.04 -8.76 7.03
C ALA A 36 7.31 -8.84 6.14
N GLU A 37 7.32 -8.17 5.00
CA GLU A 37 8.41 -8.26 4.02
C GLU A 37 9.54 -7.26 4.28
N LEU A 38 9.22 -6.06 4.76
CA LEU A 38 10.23 -5.03 5.06
C LEU A 38 11.35 -5.53 6.01
N PRO A 39 11.07 -6.25 7.11
CA PRO A 39 12.13 -6.78 7.97
C PRO A 39 13.03 -7.84 7.32
N ARG A 40 12.55 -8.53 6.27
CA ARG A 40 13.29 -9.59 5.56
C ARG A 40 14.03 -9.07 4.33
N GLY A 41 13.81 -7.81 3.97
CA GLY A 41 14.25 -7.27 2.69
C GLY A 41 13.32 -7.68 1.55
N PHE A 42 13.47 -7.00 0.41
CA PHE A 42 12.73 -7.33 -0.80
C PHE A 42 13.56 -7.06 -2.05
N LYS A 43 13.16 -7.67 -3.16
CA LYS A 43 13.71 -7.41 -4.49
C LYS A 43 12.55 -7.21 -5.46
N ALA A 44 12.64 -6.18 -6.30
CA ALA A 44 11.65 -5.88 -7.32
C ALA A 44 12.29 -5.56 -8.67
N THR A 45 11.58 -5.88 -9.75
CA THR A 45 11.96 -5.55 -11.13
C THR A 45 10.77 -4.88 -11.83
N PRO A 46 11.02 -3.91 -12.74
CA PRO A 46 9.97 -3.29 -13.53
C PRO A 46 9.27 -4.29 -14.44
N ASP A 47 7.95 -4.26 -14.46
CA ASP A 47 7.12 -5.01 -15.40
C ASP A 47 7.03 -4.22 -16.73
N PRO A 48 7.47 -4.79 -17.87
CA PRO A 48 7.40 -4.13 -19.18
C PRO A 48 5.97 -3.75 -19.62
N SER A 49 4.95 -4.43 -19.10
CA SER A 49 3.55 -4.17 -19.43
C SER A 49 3.01 -2.89 -18.78
N ILE A 50 3.61 -2.46 -17.66
CA ILE A 50 3.18 -1.28 -16.93
C ILE A 50 3.67 -0.01 -17.65
N GLN A 51 2.74 0.90 -17.89
CA GLN A 51 2.99 2.11 -18.68
C GLN A 51 3.23 3.35 -17.84
N THR A 52 2.78 3.37 -16.59
CA THR A 52 2.74 4.58 -15.74
C THR A 52 3.45 4.36 -14.41
N PHE A 53 2.83 3.64 -13.48
CA PHE A 53 3.34 3.45 -12.14
C PHE A 53 3.15 2.00 -11.69
N GLN A 54 4.22 1.39 -11.18
CA GLN A 54 4.20 0.08 -10.56
C GLN A 54 4.39 0.23 -9.04
N PRO A 55 3.35 0.01 -8.22
CA PRO A 55 3.47 0.07 -6.78
C PRO A 55 4.36 -1.07 -6.26
N LEU A 56 5.20 -0.78 -5.27
CA LEU A 56 6.05 -1.77 -4.59
C LEU A 56 5.72 -1.85 -3.10
N LEU A 57 5.58 -0.70 -2.45
CA LEU A 57 5.14 -0.58 -1.08
C LEU A 57 3.97 0.40 -1.05
N THR A 58 2.93 0.02 -0.33
CA THR A 58 1.75 0.86 -0.12
C THR A 58 1.60 1.09 1.37
N ASP A 59 1.32 2.33 1.75
CA ASP A 59 1.10 2.64 3.15
C ASP A 59 -0.20 1.97 3.64
N PRO A 60 -0.36 1.73 4.95
CA PRO A 60 -1.55 1.07 5.49
C PRO A 60 -2.88 1.79 5.20
N THR A 61 -2.83 3.10 4.95
CA THR A 61 -4.02 3.90 4.62
C THR A 61 -4.29 3.98 3.12
N VAL A 62 -3.42 3.41 2.28
CA VAL A 62 -3.54 3.33 0.81
C VAL A 62 -3.56 4.72 0.12
N ASN A 63 -3.09 5.75 0.81
CA ASN A 63 -2.99 7.11 0.28
C ASN A 63 -1.68 7.33 -0.47
N PHE A 64 -0.63 6.62 -0.08
CA PHE A 64 0.72 6.78 -0.61
C PHE A 64 1.30 5.44 -1.04
N SER A 65 2.04 5.47 -2.14
CA SER A 65 2.77 4.30 -2.62
C SER A 65 4.16 4.66 -3.08
N LEU A 66 5.14 3.88 -2.63
CA LEU A 66 6.49 3.89 -3.17
C LEU A 66 6.57 2.87 -4.30
N GLY A 67 7.10 3.26 -5.45
CA GLY A 67 7.23 2.35 -6.58
C GLY A 67 7.99 2.90 -7.77
N PHE A 68 7.90 2.18 -8.88
CA PHE A 68 8.54 2.57 -10.13
C PHE A 68 7.61 3.47 -10.94
N LEU A 69 8.04 4.70 -11.17
CA LEU A 69 7.40 5.64 -12.07
C LEU A 69 8.08 5.59 -13.44
N ARG A 70 7.31 5.31 -14.48
CA ARG A 70 7.77 5.28 -15.86
C ARG A 70 7.80 6.70 -16.41
N VAL A 71 8.99 7.16 -16.75
CA VAL A 71 9.23 8.49 -17.30
C VAL A 71 9.68 8.34 -18.75
N ASN A 72 9.14 9.15 -19.66
CA ASN A 72 9.52 9.15 -21.08
C ASN A 72 9.53 7.76 -21.75
N LYS A 73 8.68 6.83 -21.30
CA LYS A 73 8.55 5.43 -21.77
C LYS A 73 9.76 4.51 -21.51
N THR A 74 10.97 5.04 -21.35
CA THR A 74 12.19 4.22 -21.23
C THR A 74 12.95 4.45 -19.94
N GLN A 75 12.58 5.46 -19.16
CA GLN A 75 13.24 5.80 -17.91
C GLN A 75 12.38 5.37 -16.73
N LEU A 76 13.06 5.10 -15.63
CA LEU A 76 12.50 4.71 -14.35
C LEU A 76 12.97 5.69 -13.30
N ALA A 77 12.00 6.33 -12.65
CA ALA A 77 12.21 7.04 -11.41
C ALA A 77 11.68 6.20 -10.25
N LEU A 78 12.44 6.07 -9.18
CA LEU A 78 11.91 5.55 -7.92
C LEU A 78 11.16 6.71 -7.24
N ALA A 79 9.85 6.55 -7.06
CA ALA A 79 8.96 7.63 -6.67
C ALA A 79 8.07 7.25 -5.50
N LEU A 80 7.80 8.23 -4.64
CA LEU A 80 6.66 8.19 -3.71
C LEU A 80 5.53 9.03 -4.31
N ILE A 81 4.37 8.42 -4.54
CA ILE A 81 3.21 9.10 -5.11
C ILE A 81 2.07 9.18 -4.11
N HIS A 82 1.21 10.18 -4.30
CA HIS A 82 -0.14 10.16 -3.74
C HIS A 82 -1.05 9.38 -4.71
N VAL A 83 -1.63 8.28 -4.26
CA VAL A 83 -2.32 7.30 -5.12
C VAL A 83 -3.52 7.92 -5.84
N LEU A 84 -4.34 8.70 -5.12
CA LEU A 84 -5.57 9.27 -5.67
C LEU A 84 -5.31 10.32 -6.76
N SER A 85 -4.28 11.16 -6.59
CA SER A 85 -3.95 12.17 -7.59
C SER A 85 -2.95 11.68 -8.64
N SER A 86 -2.28 10.55 -8.40
CA SER A 86 -1.17 10.03 -9.21
C SER A 86 0.03 10.99 -9.30
N ASP A 87 0.11 11.98 -8.41
CA ASP A 87 1.19 12.96 -8.40
C ASP A 87 2.41 12.43 -7.63
N PRO A 88 3.63 12.58 -8.18
CA PRO A 88 4.85 12.28 -7.46
C PRO A 88 5.14 13.37 -6.42
N LEU A 89 5.26 12.94 -5.16
CA LEU A 89 5.64 13.82 -4.04
C LEU A 89 7.15 13.83 -3.80
N TRP A 90 7.83 12.73 -4.16
CA TRP A 90 9.27 12.59 -4.02
C TRP A 90 9.84 11.67 -5.10
N LEU A 91 11.06 11.99 -5.56
CA LEU A 91 11.83 11.19 -6.51
C LEU A 91 13.23 10.92 -5.94
N ALA A 92 13.70 9.68 -6.05
CA ALA A 92 15.08 9.34 -5.75
C ALA A 92 15.98 9.83 -6.89
N ASN A 93 17.02 10.62 -6.57
CA ASN A 93 18.02 11.12 -7.51
C ASN A 93 17.42 11.64 -8.84
N PRO A 94 16.64 12.73 -8.81
CA PRO A 94 15.93 13.23 -10.00
C PRO A 94 16.87 13.67 -11.14
N ALA A 95 18.17 13.85 -10.87
CA ALA A 95 19.18 14.17 -11.87
C ALA A 95 19.61 12.95 -12.71
N GLN A 96 19.40 11.73 -12.22
CA GLN A 96 19.82 10.49 -12.89
C GLN A 96 18.75 9.42 -12.71
N LEU A 97 17.96 9.22 -13.77
CA LEU A 97 16.95 8.18 -13.82
C LEU A 97 17.55 6.87 -14.34
N ALA A 98 17.08 5.75 -13.78
CA ALA A 98 17.45 4.43 -14.26
C ALA A 98 16.70 4.09 -15.56
N ARG A 99 17.09 3.01 -16.22
CA ARG A 99 16.39 2.46 -17.39
C ARG A 99 15.18 1.65 -16.92
N TRP A 100 14.06 1.78 -17.62
CA TRP A 100 12.91 0.89 -17.48
C TRP A 100 13.18 -0.40 -18.26
N SER A 101 13.66 -1.44 -17.58
CA SER A 101 13.98 -2.75 -18.13
C SER A 101 13.70 -3.84 -17.10
N ASP A 102 13.36 -5.02 -17.59
CA ASP A 102 13.32 -6.28 -16.83
C ASP A 102 14.65 -6.64 -16.13
N ARG A 103 15.76 -6.04 -16.56
CA ARG A 103 17.09 -6.18 -15.93
C ARG A 103 17.35 -5.16 -14.82
N THR A 104 16.53 -4.11 -14.72
CA THR A 104 16.63 -3.13 -13.65
C THR A 104 16.11 -3.73 -12.36
N THR A 105 16.84 -3.56 -11.26
CA THR A 105 16.52 -4.17 -9.97
C THR A 105 16.53 -3.13 -8.87
N LEU A 106 15.51 -3.18 -8.01
CA LEU A 106 15.49 -2.51 -6.71
C LEU A 106 15.66 -3.58 -5.63
N LEU A 107 16.65 -3.41 -4.77
CA LEU A 107 16.94 -4.32 -3.67
C LEU A 107 16.90 -3.54 -2.35
N PHE A 108 16.18 -4.08 -1.38
CA PHE A 108 16.25 -3.66 0.01
C PHE A 108 16.83 -4.78 0.86
N ASN A 109 18.02 -4.58 1.41
CA ASN A 109 18.66 -5.50 2.36
C ASN A 109 19.60 -4.71 3.29
N GLY A 110 19.03 -3.94 4.21
CA GLY A 110 19.78 -2.98 5.06
C GLY A 110 20.23 -1.71 4.32
N SER A 111 20.15 -1.69 3.00
CA SER A 111 20.26 -0.51 2.14
C SER A 111 19.29 -0.65 0.97
N LEU A 112 18.81 0.48 0.45
CA LEU A 112 17.94 0.53 -0.71
C LEU A 112 18.76 0.88 -1.95
N VAL A 113 18.92 -0.07 -2.85
CA VAL A 113 19.80 0.05 -4.03
C VAL A 113 19.00 -0.16 -5.30
N LEU A 114 19.08 0.80 -6.21
CA LEU A 114 18.55 0.72 -7.56
C LEU A 114 19.72 0.51 -8.53
N SER A 115 19.65 -0.53 -9.36
CA SER A 115 20.70 -0.88 -10.31
C SER A 115 20.10 -1.21 -11.67
N ASP A 116 20.70 -0.67 -12.73
CA ASP A 116 20.33 -0.90 -14.12
C ASP A 116 21.56 -1.21 -15.01
N PRO A 117 21.38 -1.76 -16.22
CA PRO A 117 22.47 -2.14 -17.14
C PRO A 117 23.03 -1.01 -18.01
#